data_AF-A0A953I6D8-F1
#
_entry.id   AF-A0A953I6D8-F1
#
_cell.length_a   1.000
_cell.length_b   1.000
_cell.length_c   1.000
_cell.angle_alpha   90.00
_cell.angle_beta   90.00
_cell.angle_gamma   90.00
#
_symmetry.space_group_name_H-M   'P 1'
#
loop_
_entity.id
_entity.type
_entity.pdbx_description
1 polymer ?
#
loop_
_entity_poly.entity_id
_entity_poly.type
_entity_poly.pdbx_seq_one_letter_code
_entity_poly.pdbx_strand_id
1 'polypeptide(L)'
;AEHILRQEGIGLIEVDFGYHWFTHEPIAYPVFYHAPRLNRRPTKYLRQALRDEQRYGPPGGSAGGGYITDYRLTMERVRTFLMGRHLNDGWTTVDEILEHVHTHYLTPKQSLARALLKVETDWCEAKKENGKLLFRYRKNPARQLPVEDGDAG
;
A
#
# COMPACT_ATOMS: atom_id res chain seq x y z
N ALA A 1 15.78 -21.91 -13.15
CA ALA A 1 14.59 -21.14 -12.72
C ALA A 1 13.29 -21.92 -12.96
N GLU A 2 13.07 -22.46 -14.15
CA GLU A 2 11.83 -23.17 -14.53
C GLU A 2 11.43 -24.33 -13.59
N HIS A 3 12.40 -25.12 -13.13
CA HIS A 3 12.15 -26.23 -12.21
C HIS A 3 11.49 -25.78 -10.89
N ILE A 4 11.95 -24.66 -10.33
CA ILE A 4 11.40 -24.08 -9.10
C ILE A 4 9.97 -23.58 -9.35
N LEU A 5 9.72 -22.89 -10.47
CA LEU A 5 8.39 -22.40 -10.82
C LEU A 5 7.38 -23.55 -10.96
N ARG A 6 7.77 -24.65 -11.60
CA ARG A 6 6.95 -25.85 -11.74
C ARG A 6 6.67 -26.55 -10.41
N GLN A 7 7.71 -26.76 -9.58
CA GLN A 7 7.55 -27.34 -8.23
C GLN A 7 6.56 -26.53 -7.40
N GLU A 8 6.58 -25.22 -7.60
CA GLU A 8 5.75 -24.25 -6.93
C GLU A 8 4.43 -23.98 -7.66
N GLY A 9 4.10 -24.72 -8.72
CA GLY A 9 2.86 -24.51 -9.46
C GLY A 9 2.62 -23.05 -9.88
N ILE A 10 3.70 -22.28 -10.11
CA ILE A 10 3.66 -20.92 -10.63
C ILE A 10 3.62 -21.05 -12.15
N GLY A 11 2.58 -20.48 -12.76
CA GLY A 11 2.46 -20.47 -14.21
C GLY A 11 3.47 -19.53 -14.86
N LEU A 12 3.93 -19.89 -16.05
CA LEU A 12 4.83 -19.07 -16.85
C LEU A 12 4.12 -18.67 -18.14
N ILE A 13 4.01 -17.37 -18.36
CA ILE A 13 3.49 -16.76 -19.58
C ILE A 13 4.61 -15.93 -20.16
N GLU A 14 4.97 -16.21 -21.41
CA GLU A 14 5.82 -15.35 -22.20
C GLU A 14 4.94 -14.60 -23.21
N VAL A 15 5.33 -13.37 -23.54
CA VAL A 15 4.66 -12.60 -24.57
C VAL A 15 5.58 -12.59 -25.78
N ASP A 16 5.16 -13.28 -26.84
CA ASP A 16 5.84 -13.22 -28.12
C ASP A 16 5.25 -12.09 -28.96
N PHE A 17 6.10 -11.37 -29.69
CA PHE A 17 5.70 -10.23 -30.50
C PHE A 17 5.85 -10.59 -31.98
N GLY A 18 4.72 -10.66 -32.66
CA GLY A 18 4.66 -10.90 -34.09
C GLY A 18 3.96 -9.78 -34.83
N TYR A 19 3.86 -9.93 -36.14
CA TYR A 19 3.04 -9.08 -36.99
C TYR A 19 1.82 -9.87 -37.46
N HIS A 20 0.65 -9.26 -37.40
CA HIS A 20 -0.53 -9.83 -38.01
C HIS A 20 -0.33 -9.87 -39.53
N TRP A 21 -0.45 -11.05 -40.14
CA TRP A 21 -0.13 -11.25 -41.56
C TRP A 21 -1.01 -10.45 -42.53
N PHE A 22 -2.20 -10.01 -42.09
CA PHE A 22 -3.14 -9.24 -42.91
C PHE A 22 -3.08 -7.72 -42.65
N THR A 23 -2.87 -7.30 -41.40
CA THR A 23 -2.90 -5.87 -41.03
C THR A 23 -1.51 -5.26 -40.86
N HIS A 24 -0.45 -6.08 -40.85
CA HIS A 24 0.93 -5.67 -40.52
C HIS A 24 1.04 -4.93 -39.17
N GLU A 25 0.06 -5.07 -38.29
CA GLU A 25 0.07 -4.49 -36.97
C GLU A 25 0.83 -5.41 -35.99
N PRO A 26 1.57 -4.83 -35.03
CA PRO A 26 2.21 -5.60 -33.98
C PRO A 26 1.15 -6.26 -33.10
N ILE A 27 1.24 -7.58 -32.93
CA ILE A 27 0.39 -8.37 -32.03
C ILE A 27 1.27 -9.07 -31.00
N ALA A 28 0.83 -9.00 -29.76
CA ALA A 28 1.36 -9.77 -28.64
C ALA A 28 0.58 -11.09 -28.51
N TYR A 29 1.27 -12.23 -28.62
CA TYR A 29 0.70 -13.55 -28.41
C TYR A 29 1.20 -14.12 -27.07
N PRO A 30 0.32 -14.42 -26.11
CA PRO A 30 0.73 -15.08 -24.88
C PRO A 30 1.03 -16.56 -25.15
N VAL A 31 2.26 -16.97 -24.83
CA VAL A 31 2.70 -18.36 -24.85
C VAL A 31 2.69 -18.89 -23.41
N PHE A 32 1.84 -19.88 -23.16
CA PHE A 32 1.69 -20.50 -21.84
C PHE A 32 2.57 -21.76 -21.76
N TYR A 33 3.63 -21.72 -20.97
CA TYR A 33 4.50 -22.88 -20.78
C TYR A 33 4.04 -23.78 -19.65
N HIS A 34 3.50 -23.20 -18.55
CA HIS A 34 3.01 -23.94 -17.38
C HIS A 34 1.68 -23.38 -16.90
N ALA A 35 0.69 -24.25 -16.73
CA ALA A 35 -0.58 -23.88 -16.10
C ALA A 35 -0.37 -23.64 -14.59
N PRO A 36 -0.82 -22.47 -14.04
CA PRO A 36 -0.70 -22.21 -12.62
C PRO A 36 -1.62 -23.14 -11.80
N ARG A 37 -1.15 -23.55 -10.63
CA ARG A 37 -1.96 -24.28 -9.64
C ARG A 37 -2.65 -23.28 -8.71
N LEU A 38 -3.75 -22.69 -9.19
CA LEU A 38 -4.44 -21.56 -8.55
C LEU A 38 -5.05 -21.87 -7.17
N ASN A 39 -5.28 -23.15 -6.84
CA ASN A 39 -5.87 -23.57 -5.57
C ASN A 39 -4.85 -24.10 -4.54
N ARG A 40 -3.55 -23.81 -4.70
CA ARG A 40 -2.54 -24.28 -3.74
C ARG A 40 -2.36 -23.29 -2.58
N ARG A 41 -1.94 -23.83 -1.43
CA ARG A 41 -1.42 -23.00 -0.34
C ARG A 41 0.01 -22.56 -0.70
N PRO A 42 0.32 -21.25 -0.72
CA PRO A 42 1.69 -20.80 -0.95
C PRO A 42 2.61 -21.28 0.16
N THR A 43 3.80 -21.75 -0.23
CA THR A 43 4.85 -22.24 0.67
C THR A 43 5.35 -21.12 1.60
N LYS A 44 5.94 -21.51 2.75
CA LYS A 44 6.41 -20.55 3.77
C LYS A 44 7.41 -19.55 3.19
N TYR A 45 8.32 -20.01 2.33
CA TYR A 45 9.37 -19.16 1.77
C TYR A 45 8.79 -18.15 0.75
N LEU A 46 7.77 -18.53 -0.05
CA LEU A 46 7.11 -17.58 -0.94
C LEU A 46 6.38 -16.50 -0.16
N ARG A 47 5.69 -16.85 0.92
CA ARG A 47 5.03 -15.88 1.80
C ARG A 47 6.03 -14.90 2.41
N GLN A 48 7.24 -15.34 2.73
CA GLN A 48 8.31 -14.48 3.25
C GLN A 48 8.89 -13.53 2.20
N ALA A 49 8.89 -13.94 0.93
CA ALA A 49 9.35 -13.12 -0.19
C ALA A 49 8.31 -12.08 -0.67
N LEU A 50 7.03 -12.22 -0.28
CA LEU A 50 6.00 -11.23 -0.56
C LEU A 50 6.28 -9.94 0.21
N ARG A 51 6.21 -8.81 -0.49
CA ARG A 51 6.15 -7.50 0.16
C ARG A 51 4.84 -7.36 0.93
N ASP A 52 4.78 -6.45 1.90
CA ASP A 52 3.57 -6.26 2.73
C ASP A 52 2.34 -5.96 1.87
N GLU A 53 2.51 -5.19 0.79
CA GLU A 53 1.44 -4.87 -0.17
C GLU A 53 0.88 -6.12 -0.86
N GLN A 54 1.70 -7.15 -1.06
CA GLN A 54 1.32 -8.41 -1.71
C GLN A 54 0.81 -9.45 -0.71
N ARG A 55 1.25 -9.35 0.54
CA ARG A 55 0.80 -10.22 1.64
C ARG A 55 -0.60 -9.83 2.12
N TYR A 56 -0.91 -8.52 2.09
CA TYR A 56 -2.16 -7.94 2.59
C TYR A 56 -3.03 -7.30 1.51
N GLY A 57 -2.60 -7.35 0.24
CA GLY A 57 -3.39 -6.91 -0.91
C GLY A 57 -4.70 -7.70 -1.04
N PRO A 58 -5.65 -7.21 -1.84
CA PRO A 58 -7.00 -7.77 -1.88
C PRO A 58 -6.97 -9.23 -2.34
N PRO A 59 -7.49 -10.20 -1.57
CA PRO A 59 -7.88 -11.47 -2.15
C PRO A 59 -9.00 -11.19 -3.15
N GLY A 60 -8.88 -11.74 -4.37
CA GLY A 60 -9.95 -11.61 -5.35
C GLY A 60 -11.29 -12.06 -4.76
N GLY A 61 -12.30 -11.19 -4.79
CA GLY A 61 -13.69 -11.52 -4.43
C GLY A 61 -14.15 -11.25 -2.99
N SER A 62 -13.50 -10.39 -2.20
CA SER A 62 -14.02 -10.03 -0.86
C SER A 62 -15.18 -9.01 -0.95
N ALA A 63 -16.36 -9.38 -0.48
CA ALA A 63 -17.56 -8.53 -0.53
C ALA A 63 -17.59 -7.38 0.50
N GLY A 64 -16.52 -7.15 1.28
CA GLY A 64 -16.64 -6.44 2.57
C GLY A 64 -15.77 -5.20 2.80
N GLY A 65 -15.04 -4.67 1.82
CA GLY A 65 -14.34 -3.38 1.97
C GLY A 65 -13.23 -3.30 3.03
N GLY A 66 -12.90 -4.40 3.73
CA GLY A 66 -11.87 -4.47 4.77
C GLY A 66 -10.42 -4.54 4.26
N TYR A 67 -10.12 -3.92 3.12
CA TYR A 67 -8.84 -4.06 2.44
C TYR A 67 -7.76 -3.16 3.06
N ILE A 68 -6.56 -3.70 3.20
CA ILE A 68 -5.37 -2.89 3.40
C ILE A 68 -5.02 -2.29 2.04
N THR A 69 -5.32 -1.00 1.87
CA THR A 69 -4.99 -0.25 0.66
C THR A 69 -3.57 0.30 0.73
N ASP A 70 -2.96 0.59 -0.42
CA ASP A 70 -1.66 1.30 -0.48
C ASP A 70 -1.70 2.63 0.27
N TYR A 71 -2.87 3.27 0.27
CA TYR A 71 -3.17 4.43 1.10
C TYR A 71 -2.99 4.14 2.58
N ARG A 72 -3.66 3.11 3.11
CA ARG A 72 -3.62 2.75 4.52
C ARG A 72 -2.19 2.40 4.96
N LEU A 73 -1.47 1.63 4.16
CA LEU A 73 -0.05 1.32 4.40
C LEU A 73 0.81 2.58 4.43
N THR A 74 0.58 3.51 3.51
CA THR A 74 1.30 4.79 3.49
C THR A 74 1.02 5.59 4.77
N MET A 75 -0.24 5.71 5.19
CA MET A 75 -0.61 6.46 6.40
C MET A 75 -0.10 5.80 7.68
N GLU A 76 -0.09 4.46 7.77
CA GLU A 76 0.49 3.74 8.91
C GLU A 76 2.01 3.97 9.02
N ARG A 77 2.74 3.99 7.90
CA ARG A 77 4.18 4.33 7.88
C ARG A 77 4.43 5.77 8.30
N VAL A 78 3.65 6.72 7.77
CA VAL A 78 3.75 8.14 8.15
C VAL A 78 3.42 8.35 9.63
N ARG A 79 2.37 7.70 10.13
CA ARG A 79 2.00 7.75 11.55
C ARG A 79 3.14 7.24 12.43
N THR A 80 3.72 6.09 12.10
CA THR A 80 4.85 5.51 12.84
C THR A 80 6.05 6.44 12.84
N PHE A 81 6.37 7.05 11.68
CA PHE A 81 7.44 8.03 11.57
C PHE A 81 7.20 9.25 12.48
N LEU A 82 6.00 9.83 12.46
CA LEU A 82 5.65 10.99 13.28
C LEU A 82 5.63 10.68 14.77
N MET A 83 5.19 9.48 15.17
CA MET A 83 5.25 9.02 16.56
C MET A 83 6.70 8.90 17.05
N GLY A 84 7.63 8.48 16.19
CA GLY A 84 9.06 8.42 16.54
C GLY A 84 9.70 9.79 16.83
N ARG A 85 9.07 10.90 16.40
CA ARG A 85 9.63 12.27 16.49
C ARG A 85 9.25 13.03 17.78
N HIS A 86 8.62 12.38 18.76
CA HIS A 86 8.13 13.03 19.99
C HIS A 86 9.18 13.76 20.85
N LEU A 87 10.47 13.48 20.67
CA LEU A 87 11.55 14.01 21.52
C LEU A 87 11.93 15.47 21.25
N ASN A 88 11.62 16.04 20.06
CA ASN A 88 12.03 17.40 19.66
C ASN A 88 10.84 18.26 19.18
N ASP A 89 9.81 18.42 20.00
CA ASP A 89 8.52 19.07 19.68
C ASP A 89 7.73 18.44 18.50
N GLY A 90 8.32 17.50 17.75
CA GLY A 90 7.67 16.57 16.82
C GLY A 90 7.17 17.14 15.50
N TRP A 91 7.38 18.43 15.24
CA TRP A 91 7.00 19.07 13.98
C TRP A 91 7.98 18.72 12.87
N THR A 92 7.45 18.33 11.71
CA THR A 92 8.24 17.96 10.53
C THR A 92 7.56 18.41 9.25
N THR A 93 8.33 18.60 8.19
CA THR A 93 7.79 18.94 6.87
C THR A 93 7.41 17.70 6.07
N VAL A 94 6.58 17.88 5.03
CA VAL A 94 6.27 16.79 4.09
C VAL A 94 7.52 16.25 3.39
N ASP A 95 8.49 17.13 3.11
CA ASP A 95 9.75 16.72 2.47
C ASP A 95 10.53 15.75 3.38
N GLU A 96 10.65 16.07 4.66
CA GLU A 96 11.31 15.20 5.65
C GLU A 96 10.58 13.85 5.84
N ILE A 97 9.24 13.86 5.80
CA ILE A 97 8.45 12.62 5.83
C ILE A 97 8.76 11.77 4.60
N LEU A 98 8.76 12.36 3.40
CA LEU A 98 8.98 11.64 2.14
C LEU A 98 10.42 11.13 1.98
N GLU A 99 11.38 11.74 2.67
CA GLU A 99 12.76 11.25 2.71
C GLU A 99 12.88 9.92 3.49
N HIS A 100 11.95 9.63 4.40
CA HIS A 100 11.96 8.45 5.26
C HIS A 100 10.83 7.46 4.96
N VAL A 101 9.77 7.91 4.28
CA VAL A 101 8.56 7.13 4.03
C VAL A 101 8.29 7.05 2.53
N HIS A 102 8.35 5.83 2.00
CA HIS A 102 7.95 5.54 0.63
C HIS A 102 6.43 5.66 0.46
N THR A 103 5.98 6.28 -0.64
CA THR A 103 4.56 6.47 -0.96
C THR A 103 4.22 5.93 -2.35
N HIS A 104 2.96 5.55 -2.54
CA HIS A 104 2.42 5.07 -3.82
C HIS A 104 1.92 6.21 -4.73
N TYR A 105 1.93 7.46 -4.25
CA TYR A 105 1.38 8.60 -4.98
C TYR A 105 2.27 8.99 -6.17
N LEU A 106 1.66 9.28 -7.32
CA LEU A 106 2.35 9.86 -8.48
C LEU A 106 2.90 11.28 -8.20
N THR A 107 2.19 12.03 -7.34
CA THR A 107 2.59 13.37 -6.87
C THR A 107 2.72 13.39 -5.34
N PRO A 108 3.81 12.82 -4.78
CA PRO A 108 3.93 12.53 -3.35
C PRO A 108 3.68 13.73 -2.44
N LYS A 109 4.35 14.86 -2.71
CA LYS A 109 4.32 16.04 -1.84
C LYS A 109 2.91 16.63 -1.69
N GLN A 110 2.24 16.87 -2.81
CA GLN A 110 0.90 17.49 -2.81
C GLN A 110 -0.15 16.53 -2.25
N SER A 111 -0.08 15.25 -2.65
CA SER A 111 -1.05 14.23 -2.25
C SER A 111 -0.94 13.93 -0.76
N LEU A 112 0.27 13.74 -0.24
CA LEU A 112 0.51 13.50 1.18
C LEU A 112 0.12 14.70 2.04
N ALA A 113 0.53 15.92 1.64
CA ALA A 113 0.14 17.15 2.36
C ALA A 113 -1.39 17.28 2.46
N ARG A 114 -2.10 17.01 1.35
CA ARG A 114 -3.56 17.06 1.31
C ARG A 114 -4.20 15.99 2.18
N ALA A 115 -3.67 14.77 2.18
CA ALA A 115 -4.17 13.67 3.00
C ALA A 115 -4.02 13.99 4.50
N LEU A 116 -2.83 14.41 4.93
CA LEU A 116 -2.57 14.78 6.33
C LEU A 116 -3.39 15.99 6.79
N LEU A 117 -3.64 16.95 5.90
CA LEU A 117 -4.39 18.16 6.25
C LEU A 117 -5.92 17.95 6.30
N LYS A 118 -6.46 17.03 5.48
CA LYS A 118 -7.92 16.89 5.30
C LYS A 118 -8.52 15.59 5.83
N VAL A 119 -7.77 14.49 5.78
CA VAL A 119 -8.30 13.15 6.07
C VAL A 119 -7.82 12.66 7.43
N GLU A 120 -6.52 12.73 7.67
CA GLU A 120 -5.88 12.15 8.86
C GLU A 120 -5.81 13.12 10.07
N THR A 121 -6.80 14.01 10.20
CA THR A 121 -6.81 15.12 11.18
C THR A 121 -7.09 14.66 12.62
N ASP A 122 -7.60 13.44 12.77
CA ASP A 122 -7.91 12.78 14.04
C ASP A 122 -6.65 12.43 14.84
N TRP A 123 -5.56 12.06 14.17
CA TRP A 123 -4.27 11.74 14.80
C TRP A 123 -3.11 12.62 14.32
N CYS A 124 -3.25 13.39 13.25
CA CYS A 124 -2.23 14.33 12.76
C CYS A 124 -2.60 15.78 13.09
N GLU A 125 -1.65 16.51 13.67
CA GLU A 125 -1.71 17.96 13.83
C GLU A 125 -0.99 18.64 12.66
N ALA A 126 -1.54 19.74 12.17
CA ALA A 126 -0.92 20.56 11.13
C ALA A 126 -0.84 22.02 11.59
N LYS A 127 0.30 22.67 11.34
CA LYS A 127 0.48 24.12 11.55
C LYS A 127 1.23 24.75 10.38
N LYS A 128 1.06 26.06 10.19
CA LYS A 128 1.84 26.83 9.23
C LYS A 128 2.78 27.76 9.98
N GLU A 129 4.07 27.66 9.70
CA GLU A 129 5.12 28.46 10.36
C GLU A 129 6.14 28.88 9.30
N ASN A 130 6.48 30.16 9.25
CA ASN A 130 7.42 30.73 8.26
C ASN A 130 7.09 30.35 6.79
N GLY A 131 5.79 30.31 6.46
CA GLY A 131 5.31 29.93 5.14
C GLY A 131 5.35 28.43 4.82
N LYS A 132 5.91 27.59 5.70
CA LYS A 132 5.97 26.14 5.56
C LYS A 132 4.84 25.45 6.32
N LEU A 133 4.33 24.37 5.75
CA LEU A 133 3.34 23.51 6.39
C LEU A 133 4.07 22.39 7.14
N LEU A 134 3.82 22.31 8.45
CA LEU A 134 4.43 21.39 9.38
C LEU A 134 3.38 20.44 9.95
N PHE A 135 3.77 19.20 10.19
CA PHE A 135 2.91 18.12 10.66
C PHE A 135 3.53 17.43 11.87
N ARG A 136 2.69 16.88 12.74
CA ARG A 136 3.09 16.15 13.95
C ARG A 136 2.05 15.13 14.36
N TYR A 137 2.45 14.08 15.07
CA TYR A 137 1.52 13.18 15.74
C TYR A 137 0.87 13.83 16.98
N ARG A 138 -0.46 13.75 17.07
CA ARG A 138 -1.25 14.28 18.19
C ARG A 138 -1.00 13.43 19.45
N LYS A 139 -0.55 14.03 20.55
CA LYS A 139 -0.23 13.30 21.81
C LYS A 139 -1.43 12.60 22.45
N ASN A 140 -2.64 13.07 22.18
CA ASN A 140 -3.90 12.45 22.62
C ASN A 140 -4.85 12.39 21.41
N PRO A 141 -4.69 11.41 20.50
CA PRO A 141 -5.65 11.24 19.42
C PRO A 141 -7.02 10.98 20.03
N ALA A 142 -8.09 11.52 19.45
CA ALA A 142 -9.44 11.23 19.91
C ALA A 142 -9.63 9.71 19.83
N ARG A 143 -9.59 9.05 20.99
CA ARG A 143 -9.81 7.61 21.11
C ARG A 143 -11.23 7.37 20.63
N GLN A 144 -11.40 6.82 19.43
CA GLN A 144 -12.66 6.14 19.11
C GLN A 144 -12.72 4.95 20.07
N LEU A 145 -13.35 5.17 21.22
CA LEU A 145 -13.80 4.08 22.07
C LEU A 145 -14.76 3.24 21.22
N PRO A 146 -14.74 1.91 21.34
CA PRO A 146 -15.80 1.10 20.77
C PRO A 146 -17.12 1.63 21.32
N VAL A 147 -18.09 1.86 20.44
CA VAL A 147 -19.48 2.07 20.84
C VAL A 147 -19.86 0.79 21.57
N GLU A 148 -19.95 0.84 22.89
CA GLU A 148 -20.63 -0.21 23.64
C GLU A 148 -22.10 -0.13 23.21
N ASP A 149 -22.55 -1.14 22.47
CA ASP A 149 -23.96 -1.33 22.15
C ASP A 149 -24.71 -1.37 23.48
N GLY A 150 -25.42 -0.27 23.76
CA GLY A 150 -26.26 -0.12 24.92
C GLY A 150 -27.35 -1.18 24.90
N ASP A 151 -27.29 -2.03 25.92
CA ASP A 151 -28.33 -2.85 26.49
C ASP A 151 -29.74 -2.27 26.24
N ALA A 152 -30.54 -2.98 25.44
CA ALA A 152 -31.94 -2.70 25.26
C ALA A 152 -32.75 -3.84 25.89
N GLY A 153 -33.18 -3.59 27.13
CA GLY A 153 -34.53 -3.87 27.65
C GLY A 153 -35.04 -5.30 27.63
#